data_AF-A0A2D6A6J1-F1
#
_entry.id   AF-A0A2D6A6J1-F1
#
_cell.length_a   1.000
_cell.length_b   1.000
_cell.length_c   1.000
_cell.angle_alpha   90.00
_cell.angle_beta   90.00
_cell.angle_gamma   90.00
#
_symmetry.space_group_name_H-M   'P 1'
#
loop_
_entity.id
_entity.type
_entity.pdbx_description
1 polymer ?
#
loop_
_entity_poly.entity_id
_entity_poly.type
_entity_poly.pdbx_seq_one_letter_code
_entity_poly.pdbx_strand_id
1 'polypeptide(L)'
;MELPPALDAPAAVFDGGRLDSNPWGVPGFSALFFMMTGFHGTHVLIGVVILVVTMLRAKAGKATAEGVELVGLYWHFVDLVWVFIFGCFYLI
;
A
#
# COMPACT_ATOMS: atom_id res chain seq x y z
N MET A 1 -32.20 11.44 -25.89
CA MET A 1 -31.23 10.66 -25.10
C MET A 1 -29.96 10.63 -25.92
N GLU A 2 -29.17 11.69 -25.80
CA GLU A 2 -28.01 11.94 -26.66
C GLU A 2 -26.83 11.09 -26.17
N LEU A 3 -26.09 10.50 -27.10
CA LEU A 3 -24.91 9.67 -26.83
C LEU A 3 -23.87 10.51 -26.05
N PRO A 4 -23.25 9.97 -24.97
CA PRO A 4 -22.17 10.67 -24.29
C PRO A 4 -20.96 10.82 -25.24
N PRO A 5 -20.35 12.01 -25.32
CA PRO A 5 -19.25 12.31 -26.22
C PRO A 5 -18.03 11.47 -25.84
N ALA A 6 -17.74 10.45 -26.64
CA ALA A 6 -16.56 9.61 -26.50
C ALA A 6 -15.28 10.28 -27.07
N LEU A 7 -15.15 11.62 -27.06
CA LEU A 7 -14.11 12.33 -27.85
C LEU A 7 -13.44 13.54 -27.14
N ASP A 8 -13.18 13.44 -25.84
CA ASP A 8 -12.45 14.51 -25.11
C ASP A 8 -11.19 13.96 -24.40
N ALA A 9 -10.68 12.80 -24.83
CA ALA A 9 -9.51 12.14 -24.24
C ALA A 9 -8.30 13.07 -23.91
N PRO A 10 -7.90 14.05 -24.76
CA PRO A 10 -6.86 14.99 -24.37
C PRO A 10 -7.26 15.87 -23.18
N ALA A 11 -8.50 16.39 -23.12
CA ALA A 11 -8.97 17.25 -22.03
C ALA A 11 -9.02 16.48 -20.69
N ALA A 12 -9.46 15.22 -20.71
CA ALA A 12 -9.49 14.36 -19.53
C ALA A 12 -8.11 14.08 -18.92
N VAL A 13 -7.04 14.06 -19.72
CA VAL A 13 -5.66 13.94 -19.21
C VAL A 13 -5.17 15.23 -18.55
N PHE A 14 -5.58 16.40 -19.08
CA PHE A 14 -5.21 17.71 -18.52
C PHE A 14 -6.06 18.12 -17.31
N ASP A 15 -7.29 17.58 -17.16
CA ASP A 15 -8.21 17.96 -16.09
C ASP A 15 -7.79 17.42 -14.71
N GLY A 16 -6.99 16.35 -14.68
CA GLY A 16 -6.46 15.79 -13.45
C GLY A 16 -7.48 14.99 -12.64
N GLY A 17 -7.01 14.10 -11.78
CA GLY A 17 -7.86 13.44 -10.78
C GLY A 17 -8.24 14.47 -9.71
N ARG A 18 -9.48 14.93 -9.71
CA ARG A 18 -10.04 15.83 -8.70
C ARG A 18 -10.65 15.01 -7.56
N LEU A 19 -10.83 15.62 -6.39
CA LEU A 19 -11.43 14.95 -5.22
C LEU A 19 -12.87 14.49 -5.48
N ASP A 20 -13.56 15.16 -6.40
CA ASP A 20 -14.95 14.96 -6.79
C ASP A 20 -15.12 14.24 -8.13
N SER A 21 -14.10 14.24 -8.99
CA SER A 21 -14.16 13.62 -10.32
C SER A 21 -12.83 13.01 -10.72
N ASN A 22 -12.83 11.74 -11.12
CA ASN A 22 -11.67 11.07 -11.70
C ASN A 22 -11.98 10.69 -13.16
N PRO A 23 -11.37 11.36 -14.16
CA PRO A 23 -11.59 11.04 -15.58
C PRO A 23 -11.06 9.67 -16.00
N TRP A 24 -10.21 9.04 -15.18
CA TRP A 24 -9.45 7.83 -15.54
C TRP A 24 -9.95 6.55 -14.87
N GLY A 25 -10.99 6.62 -14.05
CA GLY A 25 -11.54 5.45 -13.37
C GLY A 25 -12.58 5.80 -12.31
N VAL A 26 -13.14 4.77 -11.68
CA VAL A 26 -14.16 4.95 -10.63
C VAL A 26 -13.50 5.62 -9.41
N PRO A 27 -13.95 6.82 -8.98
CA PRO A 27 -13.29 7.58 -7.90
C PRO A 27 -13.13 6.76 -6.60
N GLY A 28 -14.17 6.00 -6.22
CA GLY A 28 -14.16 5.19 -5.00
C GLY A 28 -13.16 4.02 -5.03
N PHE A 29 -12.99 3.37 -6.18
CA PHE A 29 -12.02 2.28 -6.32
C PHE A 29 -10.59 2.79 -6.17
N SER A 30 -10.26 3.87 -6.88
CA SER A 30 -8.91 4.46 -6.86
C SER A 30 -8.55 4.96 -5.45
N ALA A 31 -9.49 5.63 -4.77
CA ALA A 31 -9.30 6.10 -3.40
C ALA A 31 -9.04 4.95 -2.41
N LEU A 32 -9.84 3.89 -2.46
CA LEU A 32 -9.66 2.71 -1.59
C LEU A 32 -8.36 1.98 -1.90
N PHE A 33 -8.02 1.81 -3.18
CA PHE A 33 -6.79 1.15 -3.61
C PHE A 33 -5.56 1.87 -3.06
N PHE A 34 -5.42 3.17 -3.31
CA PHE A 34 -4.25 3.93 -2.86
C PHE A 34 -4.20 4.10 -1.34
N MET A 35 -5.34 4.25 -0.67
CA MET A 35 -5.39 4.32 0.79
C MET A 35 -4.91 3.01 1.43
N MET A 36 -5.48 1.87 1.01
CA MET A 36 -5.15 0.55 1.59
C MET A 36 -3.71 0.14 1.28
N THR A 37 -3.30 0.23 0.01
CA THR A 37 -1.94 -0.16 -0.40
C THR A 37 -0.90 0.83 0.12
N GLY A 38 -1.19 2.13 0.15
CA GLY A 38 -0.31 3.16 0.70
C GLY A 38 -0.11 3.05 2.22
N PHE A 39 -1.18 2.82 2.98
CA PHE A 39 -1.10 2.57 4.42
C PHE A 39 -0.27 1.31 4.72
N HIS A 40 -0.52 0.24 3.98
CA HIS A 40 0.24 -0.99 4.12
C HIS A 40 1.73 -0.80 3.74
N GLY A 41 2.02 -0.11 2.63
CA GLY A 41 3.39 0.20 2.21
C GLY A 41 4.17 1.01 3.25
N THR A 42 3.49 1.91 3.96
CA THR A 42 4.08 2.64 5.10
C THR A 42 4.47 1.69 6.24
N HIS A 43 3.63 0.69 6.56
CA HIS A 43 3.94 -0.32 7.57
C HIS A 43 5.11 -1.21 7.15
N VAL A 44 5.17 -1.61 5.88
CA VAL A 44 6.31 -2.37 5.33
C VAL A 44 7.60 -1.56 5.50
N LEU A 45 7.60 -0.27 5.14
CA LEU A 45 8.78 0.58 5.30
C LEU A 45 9.24 0.65 6.77
N ILE A 46 8.30 0.86 7.70
CA ILE A 46 8.60 0.87 9.15
C ILE A 46 9.17 -0.49 9.58
N GLY A 47 8.58 -1.59 9.11
CA GLY A 47 9.06 -2.94 9.40
C GLY A 47 10.47 -3.21 8.91
N VAL A 48 10.81 -2.77 7.70
CA VAL A 48 12.17 -2.90 7.16
C VAL A 48 13.17 -2.16 8.04
N VAL A 49 12.83 -0.93 8.45
CA VAL A 49 13.68 -0.15 9.36
C VAL A 49 13.89 -0.88 10.68
N ILE A 50 12.82 -1.42 11.29
CA ILE A 50 12.92 -2.17 12.55
C ILE A 50 13.77 -3.45 12.38
N LEU A 51 13.60 -4.18 11.28
CA LEU A 51 14.40 -5.37 10.97
C LEU A 51 15.88 -5.04 10.80
N VAL A 52 16.21 -3.97 10.06
CA VAL A 52 17.58 -3.51 9.87
C VAL A 52 18.21 -3.11 11.21
N VAL A 53 17.49 -2.34 12.05
CA VAL A 53 17.97 -1.96 13.39
C VAL A 53 18.19 -3.20 14.25
N THR A 54 17.26 -4.16 14.23
CA THR A 54 17.35 -5.41 15.01
C THR A 54 18.53 -6.26 14.55
N MET A 55 18.76 -6.36 13.24
CA MET A 55 19.93 -7.02 12.65
C MET A 55 21.23 -6.37 13.12
N LEU A 56 21.32 -5.04 13.09
CA LEU A 56 22.52 -4.31 13.56
C LEU A 56 22.76 -4.52 15.07
N ARG A 57 21.69 -4.51 15.88
CA ARG A 57 21.76 -4.82 17.33
C ARG A 57 22.19 -6.25 17.58
N ALA A 58 21.72 -7.20 16.78
CA ALA A 58 22.10 -8.61 16.88
C ALA A 58 23.59 -8.80 16.56
N LYS A 59 24.09 -8.17 15.49
CA LYS A 59 25.53 -8.17 15.18
C LYS A 59 26.39 -7.54 16.26
N ALA A 60 25.87 -6.55 16.99
CA ALA A 60 26.55 -5.92 18.11
C ALA A 60 26.45 -6.71 19.43
N GLY A 61 25.80 -7.89 19.44
CA GLY A 61 25.57 -8.70 20.64
C GLY A 61 24.56 -8.10 21.63
N LYS A 62 23.74 -7.13 21.17
CA LYS A 62 22.78 -6.36 22.01
C LYS A 62 21.31 -6.69 21.71
N ALA A 63 21.05 -7.73 20.92
CA ALA A 63 19.69 -8.22 20.68
C ALA A 63 19.35 -9.32 21.68
N THR A 64 18.12 -9.29 22.19
CA THR A 64 17.53 -10.36 23.00
C THR A 64 16.72 -11.29 22.10
N ALA A 65 16.62 -12.57 22.45
CA ALA A 65 15.83 -13.54 21.69
C ALA A 65 14.36 -13.13 21.58
N GLU A 66 13.77 -12.68 22.69
CA GLU A 66 12.40 -12.16 22.76
C GLU A 66 12.20 -10.94 21.85
N GLY A 67 13.18 -10.03 21.78
CA GLY A 67 13.10 -8.86 20.91
C GLY A 67 13.10 -9.23 19.43
N VAL A 68 13.87 -10.26 19.04
CA VAL A 68 13.89 -10.76 17.66
C VAL A 68 12.58 -11.47 17.33
N GLU A 69 12.04 -12.27 18.26
CA GLU A 69 10.75 -12.95 18.08
C GLU A 69 9.60 -11.95 17.90
N LEU A 70 9.55 -10.90 18.71
CA LEU A 70 8.52 -9.86 18.61
C LEU A 70 8.61 -9.11 17.26
N VAL A 71 9.82 -8.77 16.82
CA VAL A 71 10.03 -8.12 15.51
C VAL A 71 9.68 -9.07 14.36
N GLY A 72 10.00 -10.35 14.48
CA GLY A 72 9.60 -11.38 13.52
C GLY A 72 8.08 -11.52 13.45
N LEU A 73 7.38 -11.53 14.59
CA LEU A 73 5.93 -11.60 14.64
C LEU A 73 5.27 -10.37 13.98
N TYR A 74 5.83 -9.17 14.23
CA TYR A 74 5.39 -7.95 13.53
C TYR A 74 5.56 -8.08 12.02
N TRP A 75 6.71 -8.58 11.55
CA TRP A 75 6.95 -8.75 10.11
C TRP A 75 5.98 -9.74 9.47
N HIS A 76 5.73 -10.88 10.13
CA HIS A 76 4.73 -11.85 9.68
C HIS A 76 3.31 -11.28 9.67
N PHE A 77 2.94 -10.46 10.64
CA PHE A 77 1.64 -9.78 10.63
C PHE A 77 1.50 -8.88 9.39
N VAL A 78 2.54 -8.10 9.05
CA VAL A 78 2.55 -7.27 7.84
C VAL A 78 2.38 -8.15 6.60
N ASP A 79 3.12 -9.26 6.49
CA ASP A 79 3.00 -10.19 5.35
C ASP A 79 1.58 -10.77 5.18
N LEU A 80 0.92 -11.17 6.28
CA LEU A 80 -0.45 -11.68 6.23
C LEU A 80 -1.45 -10.63 5.72
N VAL A 81 -1.30 -9.36 6.13
CA VAL A 81 -2.14 -8.26 5.62
C VAL A 81 -1.88 -8.04 4.12
N TRP A 82 -0.64 -8.19 3.66
CA TRP A 82 -0.31 -8.05 2.25
C TRP A 82 -0.98 -9.10 1.38
N VAL A 83 -0.93 -10.37 1.79
CA VAL A 83 -1.58 -11.47 1.05
C VAL A 83 -3.08 -11.20 0.86
N PHE A 84 -3.74 -10.65 1.88
CA PHE A 84 -5.16 -10.27 1.79
C PHE A 84 -5.40 -9.12 0.79
N ILE A 85 -4.60 -8.05 0.87
CA ILE A 85 -4.69 -6.90 -0.06
C ILE A 85 -4.41 -7.34 -1.50
N PHE A 86 -3.39 -8.18 -1.71
CA PHE A 86 -3.05 -8.72 -3.01
C PHE A 86 -4.20 -9.55 -3.60
N GLY A 87 -4.79 -10.42 -2.79
CA GLY A 87 -5.96 -11.21 -3.18
C GLY A 87 -7.14 -10.34 -3.63
N CYS A 88 -7.51 -9.33 -2.85
CA CYS A 88 -8.70 -8.50 -3.14
C CYS A 88 -8.56 -7.51 -4.30
N PHE A 89 -7.35 -7.05 -4.63
CA PHE A 89 -7.15 -6.00 -5.65
C PHE A 89 -6.43 -6.48 -6.91
N TYR A 90 -5.67 -7.57 -6.83
CA TYR A 90 -4.85 -8.03 -7.97
C TYR A 90 -5.27 -9.41 -8.50
N LEU A 91 -5.96 -10.24 -7.71
CA LEU A 91 -6.40 -11.58 -8.14
C LEU A 91 -7.92 -11.72 -8.35
N ILE A 92 -8.71 -10.92 -7.63
CA ILE A 92 -10.18 -10.83 -7.74
C ILE A 92 -10.52 -9.50 -8.40
#